data_AF-A0A4U7N5F6-F1
#
_entry.id   AF-A0A4U7N5F6-F1
#
_cell.length_a   1.000
_cell.length_b   1.000
_cell.length_c   1.000
_cell.angle_alpha   90.00
_cell.angle_beta   90.00
_cell.angle_gamma   90.00
#
_symmetry.space_group_name_H-M   'P 1'
#
loop_
_entity.id
_entity.type
_entity.pdbx_description
1 polymer ?
#
loop_
_entity_poly.entity_id
_entity_poly.type
_entity_poly.pdbx_seq_one_letter_code
_entity_poly.pdbx_strand_id
1 'polypeptide(L)'
;MGSAMTFLLALAIAVLTLMPMPAGGSGVPGSDKLHHFLAFACLAFPLPLLRPRWTFWVILAVVFYGGAIELLQPFFGRQAEWADLLADALGAVVGAIVARQLGMFLRRYLRENKKLPVHTREASLLPSSIS
;
A
#
# COMPACT_ATOMS: atom_id res chain seq x y z
N MET A 1 4.38 -4.84 -13.19
CA MET A 1 3.37 -3.80 -12.88
C MET A 1 3.48 -3.29 -11.45
N GLY A 2 3.33 -4.11 -10.40
CA GLY A 2 3.41 -3.64 -9.02
C GLY A 2 4.75 -2.99 -8.61
N SER A 3 5.88 -3.45 -9.14
CA SER A 3 7.20 -2.88 -8.85
C SER A 3 7.36 -1.44 -9.35
N ALA A 4 6.97 -1.15 -10.61
CA ALA A 4 7.06 0.19 -11.18
C ALA A 4 6.21 1.20 -10.40
N MET A 5 5.00 0.80 -9.99
CA MET A 5 4.13 1.63 -9.15
C MET A 5 4.79 1.95 -7.81
N THR A 6 5.34 0.95 -7.12
CA THR A 6 6.04 1.15 -5.85
C THR A 6 7.25 2.07 -6.00
N PHE A 7 8.03 1.96 -7.09
CA PHE A 7 9.15 2.87 -7.35
C PHE A 7 8.69 4.32 -7.59
N LEU A 8 7.64 4.53 -8.38
CA LEU A 8 7.09 5.87 -8.62
C LEU A 8 6.54 6.50 -7.33
N LEU A 9 5.84 5.71 -6.51
CA LEU A 9 5.37 6.15 -5.20
C LEU A 9 6.53 6.49 -4.27
N ALA A 10 7.58 5.66 -4.23
CA ALA A 10 8.74 5.94 -3.40
C ALA A 10 9.39 7.28 -3.80
N LEU A 11 9.61 7.49 -5.10
CA LEU A 11 10.21 8.73 -5.60
C LEU A 11 9.34 9.95 -5.28
N ALA A 12 8.02 9.86 -5.51
CA ALA A 12 7.10 10.94 -5.19
C ALA A 12 7.12 11.28 -3.70
N ILE A 13 7.14 10.27 -2.82
CA ILE A 13 7.22 10.46 -1.37
C ILE A 13 8.52 11.14 -0.98
N ALA A 14 9.68 10.66 -1.46
CA ALA A 14 10.97 11.30 -1.15
C ALA A 14 11.01 12.77 -1.58
N VAL A 15 10.54 13.08 -2.79
CA VAL A 15 10.49 14.47 -3.26
C VAL A 15 9.59 15.30 -2.33
N LEU A 16 8.39 14.81 -2.02
CA LEU A 16 7.41 15.55 -1.23
C LEU A 16 7.86 15.75 0.23
N THR A 17 8.52 14.76 0.83
CA THR A 17 9.01 14.83 2.21
C THR A 17 10.28 15.64 2.34
N LEU A 18 11.16 15.65 1.33
CA LEU A 18 12.40 16.44 1.35
C LEU A 18 12.21 17.88 0.88
N MET A 19 11.11 18.21 0.21
CA MET A 19 10.85 19.59 -0.21
C MET A 19 10.74 20.51 1.02
N PRO A 20 11.44 21.67 0.99
CA PRO A 20 11.37 22.65 2.07
C PRO A 20 9.93 23.08 2.32
N MET A 21 9.48 23.04 3.57
CA MET A 21 8.15 23.51 3.93
C MET A 21 8.11 25.04 3.84
N PRO A 22 7.09 25.64 3.18
CA PRO A 22 6.92 27.09 3.19
C PRO A 22 6.85 27.62 4.62
N ALA A 23 7.54 28.74 4.88
CA ALA A 23 7.50 29.42 6.16
C ALA A 23 6.04 29.83 6.48
N GLY A 24 5.41 29.10 7.40
CA GLY A 24 3.99 29.26 7.72
C GLY A 24 3.33 28.00 8.27
N GLY A 25 3.91 26.82 8.00
CA GLY A 25 3.35 25.53 8.43
C GLY A 25 2.05 25.20 7.69
N SER A 26 1.95 23.98 7.15
CA SER A 26 0.68 23.50 6.62
C SER A 26 -0.35 23.46 7.75
N GLY A 27 -1.47 24.15 7.54
CA GLY A 27 -2.52 24.32 8.54
C GLY A 27 -3.02 23.02 9.19
N VAL A 28 -3.57 23.18 10.39
CA VAL A 28 -4.06 22.15 11.31
C VAL A 28 -2.95 21.23 11.87
N PRO A 29 -2.68 21.31 13.20
CA PRO A 29 -1.73 20.41 13.87
C PRO A 29 -2.05 18.93 13.62
N GLY A 30 -1.06 18.15 13.20
CA GLY A 30 -1.18 16.70 12.98
C GLY A 30 -1.67 16.30 11.57
N SER A 31 -1.99 17.25 10.70
CA SER A 31 -2.34 16.95 9.31
C SER A 31 -1.17 16.33 8.56
N ASP A 32 0.04 16.85 8.76
CA ASP A 32 1.34 16.32 8.34
C ASP A 32 1.48 14.82 8.62
N LYS A 33 1.22 14.38 9.86
CA LYS A 33 1.36 12.98 10.29
C LYS A 33 0.39 12.06 9.57
N LEU A 34 -0.82 12.55 9.27
CA LEU A 34 -1.77 11.78 8.47
C LEU A 34 -1.30 11.61 7.03
N HIS A 35 -0.66 12.63 6.44
CA HIS A 35 -0.06 12.52 5.11
C HIS A 35 1.07 11.48 5.10
N HIS A 36 1.96 11.51 6.10
CA HIS A 36 3.01 10.50 6.30
C HIS A 36 2.44 9.08 6.39
N PHE A 37 1.47 8.89 7.29
CA PHE A 37 0.77 7.60 7.43
C PHE A 37 0.17 7.10 6.10
N LEU A 38 -0.59 7.95 5.40
CA LEU A 38 -1.25 7.57 4.15
C LEU A 38 -0.25 7.32 3.01
N ALA A 39 0.79 8.13 2.91
CA ALA A 39 1.84 7.99 1.92
C ALA A 39 2.55 6.62 2.06
N PHE A 40 2.97 6.28 3.28
CA PHE A 40 3.68 5.04 3.54
C PHE A 40 2.76 3.81 3.48
N ALA A 41 1.47 3.95 3.84
CA ALA A 41 0.47 2.91 3.61
C ALA A 41 0.30 2.62 2.11
N CYS A 42 0.19 3.66 1.28
CA CYS A 42 0.11 3.52 -0.18
C CYS A 42 1.38 2.92 -0.76
N LEU A 43 2.56 3.28 -0.27
CA LEU A 43 3.83 2.72 -0.71
C LEU A 43 3.93 1.22 -0.41
N ALA A 44 3.49 0.80 0.77
CA ALA A 44 3.55 -0.60 1.22
C ALA A 44 2.47 -1.51 0.61
N PHE A 45 1.49 -0.95 -0.11
CA PHE A 45 0.30 -1.68 -0.58
C PHE A 45 0.51 -2.58 -1.82
N PRO A 46 1.17 -2.16 -2.93
CA PRO A 46 1.09 -2.86 -4.21
C PRO A 46 1.77 -4.24 -4.21
N LEU A 47 2.91 -4.36 -3.53
CA LEU A 47 3.72 -5.59 -3.52
C LEU A 47 3.09 -6.72 -2.70
N PRO A 48 2.62 -6.51 -1.44
CA PRO A 48 1.92 -7.54 -0.67
C PRO A 48 0.62 -8.02 -1.29
N LEU A 49 -0.09 -7.15 -2.02
CA LEU A 49 -1.30 -7.51 -2.76
C LEU A 49 -1.01 -8.61 -3.79
N LEU A 50 0.02 -8.39 -4.61
CA LEU A 50 0.46 -9.33 -5.64
C LEU A 50 1.22 -10.53 -5.04
N ARG A 51 1.98 -10.35 -3.95
CA ARG A 51 2.83 -11.36 -3.33
C ARG A 51 2.80 -11.31 -1.79
N PRO A 52 1.80 -11.92 -1.12
CA PRO A 52 1.63 -11.92 0.35
C PRO A 52 2.82 -12.42 1.15
N ARG A 53 3.60 -13.33 0.57
CA ARG A 53 4.78 -13.88 1.23
C ARG A 53 5.88 -12.85 1.46
N TRP A 54 5.84 -11.71 0.76
CA TRP A 54 6.81 -10.62 0.89
C TRP A 54 6.38 -9.54 1.88
N THR A 55 5.19 -9.64 2.50
CA THR A 55 4.66 -8.59 3.40
C THR A 55 5.67 -8.14 4.45
N PHE A 56 6.31 -9.09 5.14
CA PHE A 56 7.31 -8.77 6.17
C PHE A 56 8.49 -7.97 5.61
N TRP A 57 9.05 -8.42 4.48
CA TRP A 57 10.17 -7.74 3.82
C TRP A 57 9.80 -6.35 3.29
N VAL A 58 8.56 -6.18 2.81
CA VAL A 58 8.05 -4.88 2.36
C VAL A 58 7.93 -3.91 3.53
N ILE A 59 7.38 -4.34 4.67
CA ILE A 59 7.30 -3.50 5.87
C ILE A 59 8.70 -3.05 6.28
N LEU A 60 9.65 -3.99 6.39
CA LEU A 60 11.02 -3.66 6.80
C LEU A 60 11.69 -2.66 5.84
N ALA A 61 11.55 -2.87 4.52
CA ALA A 61 12.12 -1.97 3.52
C ALA A 61 11.49 -0.57 3.56
N VAL A 62 10.17 -0.48 3.72
CA VAL A 62 9.45 0.79 3.76
C VAL A 62 9.74 1.56 5.05
N VAL A 63 9.84 0.89 6.20
CA VAL A 63 10.26 1.52 7.47
C VAL A 63 11.68 2.04 7.38
N PHE A 64 12.61 1.24 6.82
CA PHE A 64 13.99 1.67 6.63
C PHE A 64 14.08 2.89 5.68
N TYR A 65 13.24 2.89 4.64
CA TYR A 65 13.13 4.03 3.72
C TYR A 65 12.64 5.30 4.41
N GLY A 66 11.62 5.21 5.26
CA GLY A 66 11.14 6.35 6.06
C GLY A 66 12.21 6.87 7.02
N GLY A 67 12.91 5.98 7.72
CA GLY A 67 14.04 6.36 8.58
C GLY A 67 15.21 7.01 7.82
N ALA A 68 15.48 6.57 6.59
CA ALA A 68 16.49 7.20 5.74
C ALA A 68 16.08 8.60 5.29
N ILE A 69 14.80 8.80 4.91
CA ILE A 69 14.25 10.12 4.58
C ILE A 69 14.37 11.03 5.80
N GLU A 70 13.99 10.54 6.97
CA GLU A 70 14.02 11.28 8.23
C GLU A 70 15.42 11.78 8.57
N LEU A 71 16.43 10.93 8.38
CA LEU A 71 17.83 11.28 8.58
C LEU A 71 18.34 12.29 7.54
N LEU A 72 17.73 12.29 6.33
CA LEU A 72 18.08 13.22 5.26
C LEU A 72 17.39 14.58 5.40
N GLN A 73 16.22 14.66 6.05
CA GLN A 73 15.44 15.89 6.22
C GLN A 73 16.28 17.12 6.69
N PRO A 74 17.19 17.01 7.67
CA PRO A 74 18.04 18.12 8.12
C PRO A 74 18.91 18.75 7.02
N PHE A 75 19.35 17.95 6.06
CA PHE A 75 20.20 18.43 4.95
C PHE A 75 19.41 19.26 3.92
N PHE A 76 18.08 19.19 3.95
CA PHE A 76 17.18 19.93 3.06
C PHE A 76 16.44 21.07 3.79
N GLY A 77 16.88 21.43 5.00
CA GLY A 77 16.30 22.53 5.78
C GLY A 77 15.00 22.16 6.50
N ARG A 78 14.75 20.87 6.73
CA ARG A 78 13.63 20.37 7.55
C ARG A 78 14.12 19.84 8.90
N GLN A 79 13.26 19.83 9.90
CA GLN A 79 13.53 19.22 11.20
C GLN A 79 13.23 17.72 11.12
N ALA A 80 14.10 16.90 11.71
CA ALA A 80 13.77 15.50 11.90
C ALA A 80 12.85 15.34 13.13
N GLU A 81 11.70 14.71 12.94
CA GLU A 81 10.69 14.40 13.94
C GLU A 81 10.46 12.88 14.07
N TRP A 82 10.67 12.36 15.27
CA TRP A 82 10.36 10.96 15.61
C TRP A 82 8.88 10.59 15.40
N ALA A 83 7.98 11.58 15.44
CA ALA A 83 6.57 11.39 15.20
C ALA A 83 6.27 11.03 13.74
N ASP A 84 7.03 11.57 12.79
CA ASP A 84 6.89 11.27 11.36
C ASP A 84 7.36 9.84 11.08
N LEU A 85 8.50 9.44 11.66
CA LEU A 85 8.97 8.06 11.58
C LEU A 85 7.95 7.05 12.15
N LEU A 86 7.26 7.41 13.24
CA LEU A 86 6.19 6.58 13.80
C LEU A 86 4.99 6.50 12.86
N ALA A 87 4.57 7.62 12.27
CA ALA A 87 3.48 7.66 11.30
C ALA A 87 3.80 6.82 10.05
N ASP A 88 5.02 6.93 9.53
CA ASP A 88 5.53 6.14 8.41
C ASP A 88 5.50 4.64 8.72
N ALA A 89 5.99 4.24 9.90
CA ALA A 89 6.02 2.86 10.32
C ALA A 89 4.62 2.26 10.49
N LEU A 90 3.70 2.99 11.12
CA LEU A 90 2.30 2.58 11.25
C LEU A 90 1.62 2.46 9.89
N GLY A 91 1.86 3.43 9.00
CA GLY A 91 1.36 3.41 7.63
C GLY A 91 1.84 2.17 6.89
N ALA A 92 3.13 1.87 6.95
CA ALA A 92 3.74 0.70 6.31
C ALA A 92 3.12 -0.61 6.79
N VAL A 93 2.97 -0.79 8.11
CA VAL A 93 2.37 -1.98 8.71
C VAL A 93 0.93 -2.15 8.28
N VAL A 94 0.11 -1.11 8.42
CA VAL A 94 -1.32 -1.15 8.09
C VAL A 94 -1.52 -1.41 6.60
N GLY A 95 -0.84 -0.64 5.73
CA GLY A 95 -0.95 -0.79 4.28
C GLY A 95 -0.55 -2.19 3.80
N ALA A 96 0.55 -2.74 4.35
CA ALA A 96 1.03 -4.06 3.97
C ALA A 96 0.11 -5.19 4.45
N ILE A 97 -0.46 -5.08 5.66
CA ILE A 97 -1.42 -6.06 6.20
C ILE A 97 -2.70 -6.05 5.36
N VAL A 98 -3.28 -4.87 5.11
CA VAL A 98 -4.52 -4.75 4.31
C VAL A 98 -4.31 -5.35 2.92
N ALA A 99 -3.21 -5.00 2.25
CA ALA A 99 -2.86 -5.56 0.95
C ALA A 99 -2.68 -7.08 0.97
N ARG A 100 -2.03 -7.61 2.01
CA ARG A 100 -1.86 -9.06 2.19
C ARG A 100 -3.20 -9.77 2.29
N GLN A 101 -4.10 -9.29 3.15
CA GLN A 101 -5.41 -9.88 3.39
C GLN A 101 -6.26 -9.84 2.11
N LEU A 102 -6.32 -8.69 1.46
CA LEU A 102 -7.06 -8.51 0.20
C LEU A 102 -6.53 -9.43 -0.89
N GLY A 103 -5.21 -9.53 -1.04
CA GLY A 103 -4.62 -10.40 -2.04
C GLY A 103 -4.91 -11.87 -1.76
N MET A 104 -4.85 -12.31 -0.50
CA MET A 104 -5.22 -13.68 -0.13
C MET A 104 -6.69 -13.97 -0.45
N PHE A 105 -7.58 -13.03 -0.15
CA PHE A 105 -9.00 -13.12 -0.47
C PHE A 105 -9.24 -13.24 -1.98
N LEU A 106 -8.64 -12.35 -2.79
CA LEU A 106 -8.75 -12.39 -4.26
C LEU A 106 -8.26 -13.72 -4.84
N ARG A 107 -7.14 -14.24 -4.33
CA ARG A 107 -6.61 -15.55 -4.78
C ARG A 107 -7.54 -16.71 -4.45
N ARG A 108 -8.21 -16.68 -3.29
CA ARG A 108 -9.21 -17.68 -2.92
C ARG A 108 -10.41 -17.60 -3.85
N TYR A 109 -10.97 -16.40 -4.02
CA TYR A 109 -12.12 -16.17 -4.90
C TYR A 109 -11.86 -16.61 -6.35
N LEU A 110 -10.72 -16.22 -6.93
CA LEU A 110 -10.36 -16.62 -8.29
C LEU A 110 -10.13 -18.13 -8.44
N ARG A 111 -9.58 -18.78 -7.40
CA ARG A 111 -9.38 -20.24 -7.39
C ARG A 111 -10.71 -20.99 -7.31
N GLU A 112 -11.65 -20.51 -6.52
CA GLU A 112 -12.99 -21.10 -6.38
C GLU A 112 -13.80 -20.93 -7.67
N ASN A 113 -13.78 -19.75 -8.29
CA ASN A 113 -14.48 -19.50 -9.56
C ASN A 113 -13.89 -20.29 -10.74
N LYS A 114 -12.56 -20.50 -10.78
CA LYS A 114 -11.93 -21.32 -11.82
C LYS A 114 -12.28 -22.81 -11.71
N LYS A 115 -12.72 -23.28 -10.54
CA LYS A 115 -13.14 -24.66 -10.30
C LYS A 115 -14.59 -24.96 -10.73
N LEU A 116 -15.40 -23.94 -11.05
CA LEU A 116 -16.75 -24.17 -11.57
C LEU A 116 -16.63 -24.66 -13.02
N PRO A 117 -17.04 -25.90 -13.35
CA PRO A 117 -17.06 -26.36 -14.72
C PRO A 117 -18.01 -25.47 -15.53
N VAL A 118 -17.54 -24.99 -16.68
CA VAL A 118 -18.29 -24.16 -17.64
C VAL A 118 -19.62 -24.81 -18.08
N HIS A 119 -19.79 -26.12 -17.84
CA HIS A 119 -20.88 -26.90 -18.41
C HIS A 119 -22.25 -26.75 -17.70
N THR A 120 -22.38 -26.11 -16.53
CA THR A 120 -23.67 -26.13 -15.81
C THR A 120 -24.62 -24.97 -16.17
N ARG A 121 -24.26 -24.04 -17.08
CA ARG A 121 -25.15 -22.93 -17.45
C ARG A 121 -26.20 -23.24 -18.51
N GLU A 122 -26.09 -24.36 -19.24
CA GLU A 122 -27.07 -24.71 -20.28
C GLU A 122 -28.18 -25.65 -19.80
N ALA A 123 -27.98 -26.36 -18.69
CA ALA A 123 -28.97 -27.32 -18.18
C ALA A 123 -30.20 -26.66 -17.52
N SER A 124 -30.18 -25.35 -17.26
CA SER A 124 -31.33 -24.60 -16.71
C SER A 124 -32.18 -23.90 -17.78
N LEU A 125 -31.84 -24.06 -19.07
CA LEU A 125 -32.54 -23.41 -20.19
C LEU A 125 -33.31 -24.39 -21.08
N LEU A 126 -33.35 -25.68 -20.76
CA LEU A 126 -34.24 -26.62 -21.45
C LEU A 126 -35.63 -26.57 -20.80
N PRO A 127 -36.65 -26.01 -21.45
CA PRO A 127 -38.02 -26.18 -20.99
C PRO A 127 -38.35 -27.67 -20.98
N SER A 128 -38.96 -28.12 -19.89
CA SER A 128 -39.54 -29.45 -19.71
C SER A 128 -40.76 -29.64 -20.62
N SER A 129 -40.54 -29.57 -21.93
CA SER A 129 -41.52 -29.86 -22.97
C SER A 129 -40.88 -30.86 -23.91
N ILE A 130 -41.15 -32.14 -23.68
CA ILE A 130 -41.61 -33.13 -24.67
C ILE A 130 -41.76 -34.48 -23.94
N SER A 131 -42.98 -35.01 -24.09
CA SER A 131 -43.53 -36.35 -23.78
C SER A 131 -43.53 -36.83 -22.34
#